data_AF-A0A949QA97-F1
#
_entry.id   AF-A0A949QA97-F1
#
_cell.length_a   1.000
_cell.length_b   1.000
_cell.length_c   1.000
_cell.angle_alpha   90.00
_cell.angle_beta   90.00
_cell.angle_gamma   90.00
#
_symmetry.space_group_name_H-M   'P 1'
#
loop_
_entity.id
_entity.type
_entity.pdbx_description
1 polymer ?
#
loop_
_entity_poly.entity_id
_entity_poly.type
_entity_poly.pdbx_seq_one_letter_code
_entity_poly.pdbx_strand_id
1 'polypeptide(L)'
;MPPLAVMAADSALLPAINLRHEAVAATKKGQPLLILYSRQNCPYCEEVRTTWLIPLSHDTRHNGLQVRQIDQDSERPLIDFSGRVTTHARFAAAENVSFVPVVA
;
A
#
# COMPACT_ATOMS: atom_id res chain seq x y z
N MET A 1 18.21 -19.98 24.44
CA MET A 1 18.45 -18.88 23.47
C MET A 1 17.13 -18.59 22.79
N PRO A 2 16.47 -17.45 23.05
CA PRO A 2 15.22 -17.10 22.37
C PRO A 2 15.53 -16.63 20.94
N PRO A 3 14.66 -16.87 19.94
CA PRO A 3 14.88 -16.33 18.61
C PRO A 3 14.64 -14.82 18.66
N LEU A 4 15.60 -14.06 18.13
CA LEU A 4 15.47 -12.64 17.86
C LEU A 4 14.23 -12.43 16.99
N ALA A 5 13.21 -11.79 17.55
CA ALA A 5 12.16 -11.16 16.77
C ALA A 5 12.82 -10.05 15.93
N VAL A 6 13.12 -10.37 14.67
CA VAL A 6 13.43 -9.35 13.67
C VAL A 6 12.14 -8.58 13.47
N MET A 7 12.10 -7.34 13.96
CA MET A 7 11.04 -6.41 13.60
C MET A 7 11.16 -6.12 12.10
N ALA A 8 10.37 -6.82 11.29
CA ALA A 8 10.13 -6.46 9.90
C ALA A 8 9.24 -5.20 9.87
N ALA A 9 9.80 -4.05 10.26
CA ALA A 9 9.08 -2.79 10.33
C ALA A 9 9.37 -1.84 9.15
N ASP A 10 10.44 -2.09 8.38
CA ASP A 10 10.84 -1.22 7.25
C ASP A 10 10.71 -1.89 5.86
N SER A 11 10.36 -3.17 5.80
CA SER A 11 10.26 -3.92 4.54
C SER A 11 8.82 -4.11 4.06
N ALA A 12 7.84 -3.68 4.85
CA ALA A 12 6.43 -3.91 4.58
C ALA A 12 5.68 -2.59 4.42
N LEU A 13 5.18 -2.33 3.20
CA LEU A 13 4.22 -1.26 2.98
C LEU A 13 3.03 -1.41 3.91
N LEU A 14 2.63 -0.29 4.53
CA LEU A 14 1.50 -0.27 5.43
C LEU A 14 0.20 -0.54 4.64
N PRO A 15 -0.67 -1.43 5.14
CA PRO A 15 -1.98 -1.63 4.53
C PRO A 15 -2.81 -0.33 4.63
N ALA A 16 -3.58 -0.04 3.59
CA ALA A 16 -4.48 1.09 3.59
C ALA A 16 -5.60 0.90 4.63
N ILE A 17 -5.93 1.93 5.40
CA ILE A 17 -7.04 1.92 6.36
C ILE A 17 -8.08 2.98 5.98
N ASN A 18 -7.61 4.18 5.61
CA ASN A 18 -8.47 5.27 5.20
C ASN A 18 -7.81 6.07 4.08
N LEU A 19 -8.13 5.72 2.83
CA LEU A 19 -7.55 6.32 1.64
C LEU A 19 -7.85 7.82 1.53
N ARG A 20 -9.03 8.25 1.98
CA ARG A 20 -9.38 9.68 2.04
C ARG A 20 -8.42 10.45 2.95
N HIS A 21 -8.14 9.93 4.15
CA HIS A 21 -7.22 10.57 5.09
C HIS A 21 -5.78 10.56 4.57
N GLU A 22 -5.35 9.42 4.01
CA GLU A 22 -4.03 9.27 3.42
C GLU A 22 -3.82 10.24 2.25
N ALA A 23 -4.82 10.42 1.39
CA ALA A 23 -4.76 11.36 0.26
C ALA A 23 -4.59 12.80 0.75
N VAL A 24 -5.39 13.21 1.74
CA VAL A 24 -5.27 14.56 2.32
C VAL A 24 -3.89 14.76 2.97
N ALA A 25 -3.36 13.76 3.66
CA ALA A 25 -2.04 13.82 4.26
C ALA A 25 -0.92 13.94 3.21
N ALA A 26 -1.01 13.16 2.13
CA ALA A 26 -0.06 13.18 1.02
C ALA A 26 -0.08 14.55 0.32
N THR A 27 -1.27 15.09 0.00
CA THR A 27 -1.42 16.43 -0.59
C THR A 27 -0.83 17.53 0.30
N LYS A 28 -1.06 17.48 1.62
CA LYS A 28 -0.48 18.46 2.56
C LYS A 28 1.04 18.42 2.60
N LYS A 29 1.65 17.26 2.34
CA LYS A 29 3.11 17.10 2.25
C LYS A 29 3.66 17.39 0.86
N GLY A 30 2.81 17.64 -0.15
CA GLY A 30 3.22 17.76 -1.55
C GLY A 30 3.75 16.43 -2.11
N GLN A 31 3.29 15.30 -1.58
CA GLN A 31 3.69 13.95 -2.00
C GLN A 31 2.53 13.30 -2.75
N PRO A 32 2.77 12.55 -3.83
CA PRO A 32 1.76 11.67 -4.40
C PRO A 32 1.49 10.49 -3.45
N LEU A 33 0.24 10.05 -3.42
CA LEU A 33 -0.17 8.81 -2.76
C LEU A 33 -0.22 7.71 -3.81
N LEU A 34 0.62 6.69 -3.68
CA LEU A 34 0.64 5.50 -4.51
C LEU A 34 0.00 4.32 -3.78
N ILE A 35 -0.80 3.55 -4.52
CA ILE A 35 -1.46 2.35 -4.03
C ILE A 35 -0.89 1.14 -4.75
N LEU A 36 -0.24 0.25 -4.00
CA LEU A 36 0.13 -1.08 -4.48
C LEU A 36 -1.02 -2.05 -4.22
N TYR A 37 -1.61 -2.58 -5.27
CA TYR A 37 -2.47 -3.74 -5.18
C TYR A 37 -1.61 -5.00 -5.14
N SER A 38 -1.82 -5.80 -4.10
CA SER A 38 -1.05 -7.01 -3.80
C SER A 38 -1.98 -8.17 -3.46
N ARG A 39 -1.41 -9.35 -3.25
CA ARG A 39 -2.10 -10.52 -2.73
C ARG A 39 -1.13 -11.37 -1.92
N GLN A 40 -1.67 -12.29 -1.12
CA GLN A 40 -0.84 -13.24 -0.40
C GLN A 40 -0.10 -14.16 -1.37
N ASN A 41 1.14 -14.51 -1.02
CA ASN A 41 2.02 -15.42 -1.77
C ASN A 41 2.30 -14.98 -3.23
N CYS A 42 2.53 -13.68 -3.43
CA CYS A 42 2.86 -13.11 -4.74
C CYS A 42 4.34 -12.66 -4.80
N PRO A 43 5.26 -13.44 -5.40
CA PRO A 43 6.68 -13.08 -5.44
C PRO A 43 6.94 -11.79 -6.21
N TYR A 44 6.22 -11.54 -7.31
CA TYR A 44 6.32 -10.29 -8.07
C TYR A 44 5.87 -9.07 -7.26
N CYS A 45 4.88 -9.23 -6.39
CA CYS A 45 4.41 -8.16 -5.51
C CYS A 45 5.48 -7.80 -4.47
N GLU A 46 6.20 -8.80 -3.94
CA GLU A 46 7.33 -8.57 -3.04
C GLU A 46 8.51 -7.89 -3.73
N GLU A 47 8.82 -8.28 -4.97
CA GLU A 47 9.86 -7.62 -5.77
C GLU A 47 9.53 -6.15 -6.02
N VAL A 48 8.31 -5.84 -6.47
CA VAL A 48 7.86 -4.45 -6.69
C VAL A 48 7.95 -3.63 -5.40
N ARG A 49 7.52 -4.21 -4.28
CA ARG A 49 7.54 -3.58 -2.96
C ARG A 49 8.96 -3.22 -2.52
N THR A 50 9.86 -4.20 -2.53
CA THR A 50 11.19 -4.08 -1.91
C THR A 50 12.22 -3.40 -2.80
N THR A 51 12.18 -3.66 -4.11
CA THR A 51 13.16 -3.13 -5.06
C THR A 51 12.83 -1.71 -5.51
N TRP A 52 11.54 -1.34 -5.55
CA TRP A 52 11.10 -0.07 -6.14
C TRP A 52 10.38 0.84 -5.15
N LEU A 53 9.25 0.39 -4.59
CA LEU A 53 8.36 1.30 -3.86
C LEU A 53 8.94 1.78 -2.53
N ILE A 54 9.58 0.90 -1.76
CA ILE A 54 10.22 1.28 -0.49
C ILE A 54 11.37 2.27 -0.72
N PRO A 55 12.34 2.01 -1.60
CA PRO A 55 13.39 2.99 -1.92
C PRO A 55 12.83 4.34 -2.39
N LEU A 56 11.82 4.34 -3.26
CA LEU A 56 11.21 5.56 -3.77
C LEU A 56 10.42 6.33 -2.70
N SER A 57 9.82 5.64 -1.72
CA SER A 57 9.15 6.32 -0.59
C SER A 57 10.11 7.13 0.27
N HIS A 58 11.40 6.76 0.28
CA HIS A 58 12.47 7.44 1.01
C HIS A 58 13.28 8.40 0.12
N ASP A 59 12.97 8.51 -1.18
CA ASP A 59 13.70 9.37 -2.10
C ASP A 59 13.38 10.85 -1.85
N THR A 60 14.32 11.53 -1.19
CA THR A 60 14.21 12.95 -0.87
C THR A 60 14.40 13.87 -2.07
N ARG A 61 14.88 13.36 -3.22
CA ARG A 61 15.08 14.18 -4.44
C ARG A 61 13.76 14.57 -5.11
N HIS A 62 12.71 13.79 -4.89
CA HIS A 62 11.37 14.00 -5.47
C HIS A 62 10.29 14.28 -4.41
N ASN A 63 10.70 14.84 -3.26
CA ASN A 63 9.84 15.07 -2.09
C ASN A 63 9.29 13.77 -1.44
N GLY A 64 9.74 12.59 -1.86
CA GLY A 64 9.27 11.29 -1.39
C GLY A 64 7.87 10.91 -1.92
N LEU A 65 7.48 9.67 -1.68
CA LEU A 65 6.16 9.14 -2.07
C LEU A 65 5.49 8.54 -0.85
N GLN A 66 4.19 8.79 -0.69
CA GLN A 66 3.40 8.07 0.32
C GLN A 66 2.85 6.81 -0.34
N VAL A 67 3.22 5.64 0.16
CA VAL A 67 2.82 4.36 -0.45
C VAL A 67 1.96 3.56 0.53
N ARG A 68 0.83 3.03 0.05
CA ARG A 68 -0.04 2.11 0.80
C ARG A 68 -0.36 0.86 0.00
N GLN A 69 -0.62 -0.22 0.71
CA GLN A 69 -0.93 -1.50 0.11
C GLN A 69 -2.41 -1.87 0.25
N ILE A 70 -2.97 -2.41 -0.81
CA ILE A 70 -4.29 -3.05 -0.82
C ILE A 70 -4.12 -4.53 -1.17
N ASP A 71 -4.27 -5.38 -0.15
CA ASP A 71 -4.40 -6.83 -0.32
C ASP A 71 -5.75 -7.21 -0.96
N GLN A 72 -5.76 -7.51 -2.26
CA GLN A 72 -6.99 -7.78 -3.02
C GLN A 72 -7.79 -9.01 -2.53
N ASP A 73 -7.17 -9.89 -1.75
CA ASP A 73 -7.71 -11.14 -1.24
C ASP A 73 -8.05 -11.06 0.27
N SER A 74 -8.18 -9.85 0.79
CA SER A 74 -8.33 -9.57 2.22
C SER A 74 -9.63 -8.84 2.55
N GLU A 75 -10.34 -9.31 3.57
CA GLU A 75 -11.52 -8.63 4.13
C GLU A 75 -11.17 -7.54 5.16
N ARG A 76 -9.92 -7.07 5.16
CA ARG A 76 -9.50 -5.95 6.03
C ARG A 76 -10.38 -4.72 5.76
N PRO A 77 -10.93 -4.07 6.80
CA PRO A 77 -11.74 -2.87 6.65
C PRO A 77 -10.94 -1.74 6.01
N LEU A 78 -11.59 -1.01 5.11
CA LEU A 78 -11.03 0.13 4.39
C LEU A 78 -12.07 1.24 4.27
N ILE A 79 -11.65 2.49 4.42
CA ILE A 79 -12.42 3.67 4.01
C ILE A 79 -11.84 4.16 2.69
N ASP A 80 -12.64 4.16 1.63
CA ASP A 80 -12.19 4.57 0.30
C ASP A 80 -12.03 6.11 0.15
N PHE A 81 -11.61 6.56 -1.02
CA PHE A 81 -11.47 7.99 -1.33
C PHE A 81 -12.80 8.77 -1.21
N SER A 82 -13.93 8.10 -1.46
CA SER A 82 -15.29 8.63 -1.30
C SER A 82 -15.81 8.55 0.14
N GLY A 83 -15.02 8.06 1.09
CA GLY A 83 -15.40 7.93 2.50
C GLY A 83 -16.35 6.76 2.77
N ARG A 84 -16.57 5.86 1.82
CA ARG A 84 -17.38 4.66 2.03
C ARG A 84 -16.57 3.61 2.77
N VAL A 85 -17.23 2.96 3.73
CA VAL A 85 -16.68 1.77 4.38
C VAL A 85 -16.79 0.59 3.42
N THR A 86 -15.69 -0.10 3.22
CA THR A 86 -15.53 -1.26 2.34
C THR A 86 -14.48 -2.20 2.93
N THR A 87 -14.05 -3.18 2.14
CA THR A 87 -12.89 -4.02 2.44
C THR A 87 -11.87 -3.92 1.32
N HIS A 88 -10.62 -4.33 1.57
CA HIS A 88 -9.59 -4.32 0.54
C HIS A 88 -10.01 -5.11 -0.71
N ALA A 89 -10.55 -6.32 -0.53
CA ALA A 89 -11.01 -7.16 -1.64
C ALA A 89 -12.12 -6.48 -2.45
N ARG A 90 -13.13 -5.93 -1.77
CA ARG A 90 -14.23 -5.22 -2.44
C ARG A 90 -13.76 -3.97 -3.17
N PHE A 91 -12.81 -3.23 -2.60
CA PHE A 91 -12.25 -2.05 -3.22
C PHE A 91 -11.40 -2.40 -4.46
N ALA A 92 -10.51 -3.38 -4.36
CA ALA A 92 -9.71 -3.85 -5.50
C ALA A 92 -10.60 -4.33 -6.66
N ALA A 93 -11.68 -5.06 -6.35
CA ALA A 93 -12.66 -5.48 -7.35
C ALA A 93 -13.40 -4.29 -7.99
N ALA A 94 -13.78 -3.28 -7.20
CA ALA A 94 -14.44 -2.07 -7.72
C ALA A 94 -13.54 -1.26 -8.67
N GLU A 95 -12.22 -1.28 -8.41
CA GLU A 95 -11.19 -0.69 -9.28
C GLU A 95 -10.79 -1.60 -10.47
N ASN A 96 -11.51 -2.70 -10.69
CA ASN A 96 -11.27 -3.70 -11.75
C ASN A 96 -9.87 -4.34 -11.71
N VAL A 97 -9.24 -4.39 -10.54
CA VAL A 97 -7.94 -5.02 -10.36
C VAL A 97 -8.11 -6.54 -10.34
N SER A 98 -7.80 -7.18 -11.47
CA SER A 98 -7.87 -8.65 -11.63
C SER A 98 -6.50 -9.33 -11.62
N PHE A 99 -5.43 -8.55 -11.80
CA PHE A 99 -4.05 -9.01 -11.83
C PHE A 99 -3.22 -8.16 -10.87
N VAL A 100 -2.18 -8.75 -10.30
CA VAL A 100 -1.21 -8.06 -9.44
C VAL A 100 0.21 -8.50 -9.77
N PRO A 101 1.21 -7.64 -9.53
CA PRO A 101 1.12 -6.30 -8.92
C PRO A 101 0.52 -5.23 -9.84
N VAL A 102 -0.24 -4.29 -9.26
CA VAL A 102 -0.69 -3.04 -9.93
C VAL A 102 -0.35 -1.88 -9.03
N VAL A 103 0.16 -0.79 -9.60
CA VAL A 103 0.45 0.46 -8.90
C VAL A 103 -0.39 1.57 -9.52
N ALA A 104 -1.18 2.26 -8.70
CA ALA A 104 -2.05 3.37 -9.09
C ALA A 104 -1.80 4.62 -8.24
#